data_AF-A0A1W6CJR9-F1
#
_entry.id   AF-A0A1W6CJR9-F1
#
_cell.length_a   1.000
_cell.length_b   1.000
_cell.length_c   1.000
_cell.angle_alpha   90.00
_cell.angle_beta   90.00
_cell.angle_gamma   90.00
#
_symmetry.space_group_name_H-M   'P 1'
#
loop_
_entity.id
_entity.type
_entity.pdbx_description
1 polymer ?
#
loop_
_entity_poly.entity_id
_entity_poly.type
_entity_poly.pdbx_seq_one_letter_code
_entity_poly.pdbx_strand_id
1 'polypeptide(L)'
;MEHMLADIKRSIYEDGEVSEAEVRLLADVLARYGVTEQTVGVLLDLNTIMSGARYPDSFVALFVQTIAGFVMDSGGAVSEDKWRWLQNSLLKDSVIDDLEMALLDHIRNRATSLPPGMAQFTNLNLKAS
;
A
#
# COMPACT_ATOMS: atom_id res chain seq x y z
N MET A 1 4.96 -17.63 -9.99
CA MET A 1 4.57 -16.34 -9.38
C MET A 1 5.69 -15.32 -9.55
N GLU A 2 6.90 -15.61 -9.06
CA GLU A 2 8.06 -14.69 -9.11
C GLU A 2 8.36 -14.12 -10.51
N HIS A 3 8.42 -14.97 -11.54
CA HIS A 3 8.65 -14.49 -12.91
C HIS A 3 7.58 -13.52 -13.41
N MET A 4 6.29 -13.78 -13.10
CA MET A 4 5.18 -12.91 -13.51
C MET A 4 5.26 -11.54 -12.81
N LEU A 5 5.59 -11.52 -11.52
CA LEU A 5 5.79 -10.29 -10.76
C LEU A 5 7.01 -9.50 -11.27
N ALA A 6 8.09 -10.19 -11.64
CA ALA A 6 9.29 -9.57 -12.21
C ALA A 6 9.02 -8.97 -13.59
N ASP A 7 8.23 -9.64 -14.43
CA ASP A 7 7.87 -9.14 -15.76
C ASP A 7 6.97 -7.90 -15.67
N ILE A 8 5.98 -7.88 -14.76
CA ILE A 8 5.13 -6.69 -14.51
C ILE A 8 5.99 -5.51 -14.03
N LYS A 9 6.90 -5.74 -13.07
CA LYS A 9 7.80 -4.68 -12.60
C LYS A 9 8.67 -4.11 -13.71
N ARG A 10 9.18 -4.96 -14.60
CA ARG A 10 10.01 -4.51 -15.72
C ARG A 10 9.22 -3.64 -16.69
N SER A 11 8.00 -4.07 -17.05
CA SER A 11 7.10 -3.31 -17.92
C SER A 11 6.82 -1.90 -17.37
N ILE A 12 6.41 -1.81 -16.10
CA ILE A 12 6.15 -0.53 -15.43
C ILE A 12 7.42 0.34 -15.36
N TYR A 13 8.60 -0.27 -15.15
CA TYR A 13 9.86 0.47 -15.10
C TYR A 13 10.26 1.05 -16.47
N GLU A 14 10.02 0.32 -17.55
CA GLU A 14 10.34 0.75 -18.92
C GLU A 14 9.40 1.87 -19.38
N ASP A 15 8.11 1.77 -19.05
CA ASP A 15 7.09 2.73 -19.49
C ASP A 15 6.94 3.93 -18.53
N GLY A 16 7.35 3.78 -17.27
CA GLY A 16 7.30 4.83 -16.24
C GLY A 16 5.91 5.09 -15.66
N GLU A 17 4.91 4.30 -16.04
CA GLU A 17 3.51 4.44 -15.62
C GLU A 17 2.89 3.06 -15.36
N VAL A 18 1.87 2.97 -14.49
CA VAL A 18 1.02 1.77 -14.39
C VAL A 18 -0.15 1.91 -15.34
N SER A 19 -0.32 0.93 -16.22
CA SER A 19 -1.50 0.79 -17.06
C SER A 19 -2.62 -0.01 -16.37
N GLU A 20 -3.86 0.19 -16.81
CA GLU A 20 -5.01 -0.63 -16.36
C GLU A 20 -4.82 -2.13 -16.63
N ALA A 21 -4.05 -2.49 -17.66
CA ALA A 21 -3.74 -3.89 -17.95
C ALA A 21 -2.83 -4.48 -16.86
N GLU A 22 -1.81 -3.75 -16.43
CA GLU A 22 -0.90 -4.18 -15.36
C GLU A 22 -1.63 -4.24 -14.01
N VAL A 23 -2.52 -3.29 -13.71
CA VAL A 23 -3.37 -3.37 -12.50
C VAL A 23 -4.20 -4.65 -12.49
N ARG A 24 -4.81 -5.03 -13.63
CA ARG A 24 -5.57 -6.27 -13.74
C ARG A 24 -4.70 -7.51 -13.55
N LEU A 25 -3.49 -7.52 -14.11
CA LEU A 25 -2.55 -8.63 -13.91
C LEU A 25 -2.12 -8.75 -12.44
N LEU A 26 -1.86 -7.64 -11.76
CA LEU A 26 -1.57 -7.61 -10.33
C LEU A 26 -2.74 -8.14 -9.50
N ALA A 27 -3.96 -7.70 -9.81
CA ALA A 27 -5.16 -8.18 -9.15
C ALA A 27 -5.37 -9.69 -9.35
N ASP A 28 -5.13 -10.21 -10.56
CA ASP A 28 -5.19 -11.64 -10.87
C ASP A 28 -4.15 -12.45 -10.08
N VAL A 29 -2.93 -11.92 -9.93
CA VAL A 29 -1.88 -12.56 -9.12
C VAL A 29 -2.31 -12.62 -7.66
N LEU A 30 -2.79 -11.51 -7.10
CA LEU A 30 -3.27 -11.44 -5.72
C LEU A 30 -4.44 -12.40 -5.48
N ALA A 31 -5.38 -12.49 -6.42
CA ALA A 31 -6.52 -13.39 -6.33
C ALA A 31 -6.11 -14.88 -6.38
N ARG A 32 -5.13 -15.24 -7.22
CA ARG A 32 -4.68 -16.63 -7.40
C ARG A 32 -3.78 -17.11 -6.28
N TYR A 33 -2.95 -16.23 -5.73
CA TYR A 33 -1.88 -16.61 -4.81
C TYR A 33 -2.04 -16.04 -3.40
N GLY A 34 -3.05 -15.19 -3.18
CA GLY A 34 -3.32 -14.55 -1.90
C GLY A 34 -2.41 -13.36 -1.62
N VAL A 35 -2.76 -12.64 -0.55
CA VAL A 35 -1.98 -11.51 -0.03
C VAL A 35 -0.91 -12.05 0.92
N THR A 36 0.33 -12.07 0.44
CA THR A 36 1.53 -12.51 1.18
C THR A 36 2.54 -11.38 1.26
N GLU A 37 3.56 -11.53 2.13
CA GLU A 37 4.70 -10.59 2.21
C GLU A 37 5.35 -10.34 0.86
N GLN A 38 5.45 -11.37 0.01
CA GLN A 38 6.03 -11.24 -1.32
C GLN A 38 5.18 -10.35 -2.23
N THR A 39 3.86 -10.60 -2.28
CA THR A 39 2.95 -9.80 -3.12
C THR A 39 2.82 -8.36 -2.63
N VAL A 40 2.84 -8.16 -1.31
CA VAL A 40 2.86 -6.84 -0.67
C VAL A 40 4.16 -6.12 -0.97
N GLY A 41 5.30 -6.81 -0.89
CA GLY A 41 6.60 -6.26 -1.25
C GLY A 41 6.65 -5.76 -2.68
N VAL A 42 6.00 -6.45 -3.63
CA VAL A 42 5.87 -5.94 -5.00
C VAL A 42 5.13 -4.62 -5.07
N LEU A 43 3.99 -4.49 -4.40
CA LEU A 43 3.24 -3.23 -4.39
C LEU A 43 4.04 -2.09 -3.78
N LEU A 44 4.78 -2.34 -2.70
CA LEU A 44 5.66 -1.36 -2.06
C LEU A 44 6.82 -0.94 -2.97
N ASP A 45 7.43 -1.90 -3.67
CA ASP A 45 8.48 -1.62 -4.65
C ASP A 45 7.94 -0.76 -5.81
N LEU A 46 6.72 -1.06 -6.28
CA LEU A 46 6.06 -0.26 -7.32
C LEU A 46 5.79 1.18 -6.84
N ASN A 47 5.28 1.37 -5.62
CA ASN A 47 5.13 2.70 -5.05
C ASN A 47 6.47 3.45 -4.97
N THR A 48 7.54 2.75 -4.60
CA THR A 48 8.89 3.34 -4.51
C THR A 48 9.42 3.75 -5.89
N ILE A 49 9.27 2.88 -6.90
CA ILE A 49 9.75 3.12 -8.27
C ILE A 49 9.01 4.30 -8.91
N MET A 50 7.72 4.43 -8.64
CA MET A 50 6.86 5.43 -9.27
C MET A 50 6.61 6.67 -8.42
N SER A 51 7.31 6.83 -7.29
CA SER A 51 7.10 7.94 -6.37
C SER A 51 7.03 9.29 -7.11
N GLY A 52 5.93 10.04 -6.88
CA GLY A 52 5.65 11.31 -7.57
C GLY A 52 4.90 11.19 -8.90
N ALA A 53 4.63 9.98 -9.41
CA ALA A 53 3.78 9.75 -10.57
C ALA A 53 2.29 9.78 -10.20
N ARG A 54 1.43 9.99 -11.20
CA ARG A 54 -0.02 9.87 -11.03
C ARG A 54 -0.44 8.42 -11.22
N TYR A 55 -1.02 7.83 -10.18
CA TYR A 55 -1.56 6.47 -10.26
C TYR A 55 -2.95 6.44 -10.91
N PRO A 56 -3.29 5.38 -11.67
CA PRO A 56 -4.68 5.07 -11.97
C PRO A 56 -5.47 4.81 -10.70
N ASP A 57 -6.75 5.22 -10.65
CA ASP A 57 -7.62 5.01 -9.50
C ASP A 57 -7.74 3.51 -9.14
N SER A 58 -7.67 2.63 -10.13
CA SER A 58 -7.68 1.18 -9.95
C SER A 58 -6.44 0.68 -9.22
N PHE A 59 -5.26 1.26 -9.50
CA PHE A 59 -4.02 0.95 -8.77
C PHE A 59 -4.12 1.42 -7.32
N VAL A 60 -4.58 2.66 -7.09
CA VAL A 60 -4.80 3.21 -5.74
C VAL A 60 -5.73 2.29 -4.94
N ALA A 61 -6.86 1.91 -5.53
CA ALA A 61 -7.83 1.02 -4.88
C ALA A 61 -7.23 -0.36 -4.56
N LEU A 62 -6.49 -0.97 -5.50
CA LEU A 62 -5.85 -2.26 -5.32
C LEU A 62 -4.80 -2.19 -4.21
N PHE A 63 -3.94 -1.18 -4.24
CA PHE A 63 -2.89 -0.95 -3.25
C PHE A 63 -3.49 -0.78 -1.86
N VAL A 64 -4.42 0.17 -1.70
CA VAL A 64 -5.05 0.48 -0.42
C VAL A 64 -5.72 -0.74 0.18
N GLN A 65 -6.53 -1.46 -0.60
CA GLN A 65 -7.23 -2.66 -0.12
C GLN A 65 -6.26 -3.78 0.28
N THR A 66 -5.22 -3.99 -0.52
CA THR A 66 -4.25 -5.07 -0.29
C THR A 66 -3.39 -4.80 0.93
N ILE A 67 -2.81 -3.60 1.05
CA ILE A 67 -1.97 -3.25 2.20
C ILE A 67 -2.80 -3.19 3.48
N ALA A 68 -3.99 -2.57 3.44
CA ALA A 68 -4.90 -2.52 4.59
C ALA A 68 -5.28 -3.94 5.07
N GLY A 69 -5.66 -4.82 4.13
CA GLY A 69 -5.99 -6.21 4.44
C GLY A 69 -4.80 -7.03 4.96
N PHE A 70 -3.56 -6.65 4.61
CA PHE A 70 -2.36 -7.30 5.13
C PHE A 70 -1.97 -6.87 6.55
N VAL A 71 -2.28 -5.62 6.92
CA VAL A 71 -1.91 -5.06 8.24
C VAL A 71 -3.00 -5.22 9.29
N MET A 72 -4.27 -5.32 8.88
CA MET A 72 -5.38 -5.63 9.77
C MET A 72 -5.51 -7.14 9.98
N ASP A 73 -5.77 -7.57 11.21
CA ASP A 73 -6.13 -8.95 11.50
C ASP A 73 -7.58 -9.26 11.10
N SER A 74 -8.00 -10.51 11.27
CA SER A 74 -9.37 -10.96 10.96
C SER A 74 -10.46 -10.29 11.82
N GLY A 75 -10.09 -9.68 12.95
CA GLY A 75 -10.97 -8.88 13.80
C GLY A 75 -10.97 -7.39 13.44
N GLY A 76 -10.19 -6.99 12.44
CA GLY A 76 -10.03 -5.59 12.03
C GLY A 76 -9.12 -4.78 12.96
N ALA A 77 -8.34 -5.41 13.83
CA ALA A 77 -7.38 -4.69 14.66
C ALA A 77 -6.03 -4.54 13.96
N VAL A 78 -5.36 -3.41 14.19
CA VAL A 78 -3.97 -3.18 13.78
C VAL A 78 -3.09 -3.30 15.02
N SER A 79 -2.16 -4.25 15.03
CA SER A 79 -1.21 -4.40 16.13
C SER A 79 -0.10 -3.34 16.07
N GLU A 80 0.60 -3.13 17.20
CA GLU A 80 1.77 -2.23 17.22
C GLU A 80 2.87 -2.67 16.25
N ASP A 81 3.09 -3.98 16.11
CA ASP A 81 4.10 -4.52 15.19
C ASP A 81 3.72 -4.27 13.73
N LYS A 82 2.45 -4.46 13.37
CA LYS A 82 1.95 -4.15 12.02
C LYS A 82 1.99 -2.65 11.72
N TRP A 83 1.74 -1.81 12.73
CA TRP A 83 1.91 -0.37 12.59
C TRP A 83 3.38 0.02 12.38
N ARG A 84 4.31 -0.51 13.17
CA ARG A 84 5.75 -0.29 12.99
C ARG A 84 6.23 -0.76 11.62
N TRP A 85 5.74 -1.92 11.17
CA TRP A 85 6.00 -2.41 9.83
C TRP A 85 5.52 -1.40 8.78
N LEU A 86 4.28 -0.90 8.88
CA LEU A 86 3.73 0.07 7.93
C LEU A 86 4.55 1.37 7.89
N GLN A 87 4.97 1.88 9.06
CA GLN A 87 5.83 3.06 9.14
C GLN A 87 7.18 2.83 8.44
N ASN A 88 7.80 1.68 8.67
CA ASN A 88 9.11 1.36 8.08
C ASN A 88 9.04 0.98 6.61
N SER A 89 7.89 0.52 6.12
CA SER A 89 7.71 0.02 4.76
C SER A 89 7.23 1.09 3.79
N LEU A 90 6.35 1.99 4.27
CA LEU A 90 5.68 2.97 3.42
C LEU A 90 5.96 4.40 3.90
N LEU A 91 5.61 4.71 5.15
CA LEU A 91 5.67 6.07 5.73
C LEU A 91 7.08 6.49 6.18
N LYS A 92 8.09 6.22 5.34
CA LYS A 92 9.51 6.39 5.68
C LYS A 92 9.93 7.85 5.77
N ASP A 93 9.28 8.72 5.02
CA ASP A 93 9.58 10.13 5.00
C ASP A 93 8.60 10.94 5.86
N SER A 94 8.84 12.24 5.95
CA SER A 94 7.97 13.16 6.68
C SER A 94 6.79 13.69 5.86
N VAL A 95 6.60 13.20 4.63
CA VAL A 95 5.64 13.76 3.66
C VAL A 95 4.64 12.68 3.27
N ILE A 96 3.43 12.76 3.83
CA ILE A 96 2.35 11.85 3.44
C ILE A 96 1.84 12.26 2.05
N ASP A 97 1.97 11.37 1.09
CA ASP A 97 1.38 11.54 -0.24
C ASP A 97 -0.11 11.10 -0.30
N ASP A 98 -0.75 11.34 -1.44
CA ASP A 98 -2.18 11.02 -1.62
C ASP A 98 -2.49 9.52 -1.48
N LEU A 99 -1.57 8.64 -1.90
CA LEU A 99 -1.74 7.19 -1.81
C LEU A 99 -1.63 6.73 -0.35
N GLU A 100 -0.64 7.25 0.37
CA GLU A 100 -0.43 6.97 1.78
C GLU A 100 -1.58 7.51 2.63
N MET A 101 -2.07 8.71 2.33
CA MET A 101 -3.24 9.28 2.99
C MET A 101 -4.48 8.41 2.74
N ALA A 102 -4.71 7.98 1.50
CA ALA A 102 -5.83 7.10 1.17
C ALA A 102 -5.75 5.76 1.93
N LEU A 103 -4.56 5.20 2.10
CA LEU A 103 -4.35 3.99 2.90
C LEU A 103 -4.66 4.24 4.39
N LEU A 104 -4.12 5.30 4.97
CA LEU A 104 -4.32 5.64 6.39
C LEU A 104 -5.80 5.89 6.70
N ASP A 105 -6.50 6.62 5.84
CA ASP A 105 -7.94 6.85 5.97
C ASP A 105 -8.74 5.56 5.83
N HIS A 106 -8.37 4.69 4.88
CA HIS A 106 -9.03 3.40 4.73
C HIS A 106 -8.88 2.53 5.98
N ILE A 107 -7.67 2.43 6.54
CA ILE A 107 -7.43 1.70 7.78
C ILE A 107 -8.23 2.32 8.92
N ARG A 108 -8.22 3.66 9.08
CA ARG A 108 -8.96 4.32 10.17
C ARG A 108 -10.46 4.05 10.11
N ASN A 109 -11.02 4.07 8.92
CA ASN A 109 -12.46 3.88 8.72
C ASN A 109 -12.92 2.43 8.91
N ARG A 110 -12.00 1.47 8.79
CA ARG A 110 -12.32 0.03 8.82
C ARG A 110 -11.83 -0.69 10.07
N ALA A 111 -10.79 -0.17 10.71
CA ALA A 111 -10.20 -0.81 11.87
C ALA A 111 -11.13 -0.73 13.10
N THR A 112 -11.25 -1.83 13.81
CA THR A 112 -11.98 -1.91 15.08
C THR A 112 -11.13 -1.45 16.26
N SER A 113 -9.80 -1.53 16.10
CA SER A 113 -8.81 -1.07 17.08
C SER A 113 -7.54 -0.60 16.39
N LEU A 114 -7.00 0.52 16.85
CA LEU A 114 -5.79 1.14 16.33
C LEU A 114 -4.73 1.26 17.44
N PRO A 115 -3.43 1.11 17.13
CA PRO A 115 -2.39 1.30 18.12
C PRO A 115 -2.26 2.79 18.46
N PRO A 116 -1.87 3.14 19.71
CA PRO A 116 -1.78 4.53 20.16
C PRO A 116 -0.93 5.43 19.25
N GLY A 117 0.15 4.88 18.68
CA GLY A 117 1.05 5.61 17.78
C GLY A 117 0.38 6.04 16.46
N MET A 118 -0.52 5.24 15.91
CA MET A 118 -1.24 5.57 14.68
C MET A 118 -2.26 6.70 14.89
N ALA A 119 -2.95 6.67 16.03
CA ALA A 119 -3.89 7.74 16.41
C ALA A 119 -3.20 9.11 16.55
N GLN A 120 -1.92 9.11 16.95
CA GLN A 120 -1.14 10.34 17.13
C GLN A 120 -0.46 10.82 15.85
N PHE A 121 -0.01 9.91 14.99
CA PHE A 121 0.70 10.22 13.74
C PHE A 121 -0.07 11.18 12.83
N THR A 122 -1.40 11.02 12.79
CA THR A 122 -2.28 11.79 11.92
C THR A 122 -2.53 13.23 12.40
N ASN A 123 -2.37 13.49 13.70
CA ASN A 123 -2.47 14.85 14.27
C ASN A 123 -1.22 15.70 14.06
N LEU A 124 -0.07 15.08 13.77
CA LEU A 124 1.20 15.80 13.56
C LEU A 124 1.34 16.33 12.12
N ASN A 125 0.86 15.57 11.13
CA ASN A 125 1.02 15.93 9.72
C ASN A 125 -0.08 16.85 9.16
N LEU A 126 -1.14 17.12 9.93
CA LEU A 126 -2.14 18.15 9.61
C LEU A 126 -1.74 19.57 10.05
N LYS A 127 -0.65 19.72 10.84
CA LYS A 127 -0.16 21.02 11.32
C LYS A 127 0.92 21.65 10.43
N ALA A 128 1.27 21.02 9.32
CA ALA A 128 2.31 21.49 8.40
C ALA A 128 1.75 22.19 7.14
N SER A 129 0.48 22.61 7.14
CA SER A 129 -0.14 23.41 6.08
C SER A 129 -0.48 24.83 6.56
#